data_AF-A0A524RPC5-F1
#
_entry.id   AF-A0A524RPC5-F1
#
_cell.length_a   1.000
_cell.length_b   1.000
_cell.length_c   1.000
_cell.angle_alpha   90.00
_cell.angle_beta   90.00
_cell.angle_gamma   90.00
#
_symmetry.space_group_name_H-M   'P 1'
#
loop_
_entity.id
_entity.type
_entity.pdbx_description
1 polymer ?
#
loop_
_entity_poly.entity_id
_entity_poly.type
_entity_poly.pdbx_seq_one_letter_code
_entity_poly.pdbx_strand_id
1 'polypeptide(L)'
;MPHQPDYSSYSVAQRVKALVRGLNGDKRWNEALARAADGEMMLDLLVQCSDRIGLGLSRRELAETPPLRDWIWFKNNDPLFTVGDKLPRHQQDARQRPRDRD
;
A
#
# COMPACT_ATOMS: atom_id res chain seq x y z
N MET A 1 -8.02 33.18 7.68
CA MET A 1 -8.12 32.31 6.49
C MET A 1 -7.16 31.14 6.70
N PRO A 2 -7.61 29.88 6.80
CA PRO A 2 -6.64 28.79 6.75
C PRO A 2 -6.01 28.84 5.36
N HIS A 3 -4.68 28.99 5.29
CA HIS A 3 -3.96 28.90 4.02
C HIS A 3 -4.23 27.52 3.45
N GLN A 4 -5.01 27.44 2.37
CA GLN A 4 -4.97 26.24 1.54
C GLN A 4 -3.51 26.07 1.10
N PRO A 5 -2.88 24.95 1.40
CA PRO A 5 -1.51 24.72 0.99
C PRO A 5 -1.44 24.81 -0.55
N ASP A 6 -0.72 25.82 -1.04
CA ASP A 6 -0.54 26.02 -2.48
C ASP A 6 0.47 24.98 -3.00
N TYR A 7 -0.08 23.89 -3.53
CA TYR A 7 0.69 22.80 -4.12
C TYR A 7 1.10 23.07 -5.57
N SER A 8 0.68 24.20 -6.15
CA SER A 8 0.97 24.55 -7.55
C SER A 8 2.47 24.67 -7.79
N SER A 9 3.22 25.12 -6.78
CA SER A 9 4.68 25.26 -6.79
C SER A 9 5.44 23.96 -6.52
N TYR A 10 4.74 22.88 -6.13
CA TYR A 10 5.38 21.63 -5.71
C TYR A 10 5.67 20.75 -6.91
N SER A 11 6.86 20.14 -6.93
CA SER A 11 7.18 19.05 -7.84
C SER A 11 6.27 17.85 -7.60
N VAL A 12 6.12 16.99 -8.61
CA VAL A 12 5.34 15.75 -8.52
C VAL A 12 5.74 14.92 -7.28
N ALA A 13 7.04 14.78 -7.02
CA ALA A 13 7.54 14.07 -5.84
C ALA A 13 7.15 14.71 -4.49
N GLN A 14 7.09 16.05 -4.42
CA GLN A 14 6.63 16.75 -3.22
C GLN A 14 5.13 16.59 -3.00
N ARG A 15 4.34 16.67 -4.08
CA ARG A 15 2.90 16.40 -4.04
C ARG A 15 2.61 14.96 -3.60
N VAL A 16 3.36 14.00 -4.11
CA VAL A 16 3.28 12.59 -3.70
C VAL A 16 3.61 12.41 -2.22
N LYS A 17 4.68 13.06 -1.71
CA LYS A 17 4.98 13.03 -0.27
C LYS A 17 3.87 13.67 0.57
N ALA A 18 3.26 14.74 0.09
CA ALA A 18 2.12 15.38 0.77
C ALA A 18 0.91 14.44 0.79
N LEU A 19 0.63 13.73 -0.31
CA LEU A 19 -0.43 12.71 -0.38
C LEU A 19 -0.19 11.60 0.65
N VAL A 20 1.01 11.01 0.67
CA VAL A 20 1.36 9.93 1.62
C VAL A 20 1.21 10.39 3.08
N ARG A 21 1.60 11.64 3.39
CA ARG A 21 1.38 12.21 4.72
C ARG A 21 -0.11 12.39 5.05
N GLY A 22 -0.91 12.82 4.08
CA GLY A 22 -2.37 12.92 4.22
C GLY A 22 -3.03 11.57 4.49
N LEU A 23 -2.59 10.52 3.80
CA LEU A 23 -3.07 9.15 3.99
C LEU A 23 -2.73 8.60 5.38
N ASN A 24 -1.53 8.88 5.91
CA ASN A 24 -1.08 8.35 7.20
C ASN A 24 -1.97 8.79 8.39
N GLY A 25 -2.77 9.84 8.24
CA GLY A 25 -3.74 10.28 9.26
C GLY A 25 -5.21 9.91 8.98
N ASP A 26 -5.53 9.46 7.77
CA ASP A 26 -6.92 9.27 7.34
C ASP A 26 -7.31 7.79 7.32
N LYS A 27 -7.98 7.36 8.40
CA LYS A 27 -8.45 5.97 8.56
C LYS A 27 -9.32 5.50 7.40
N ARG A 28 -10.17 6.38 6.86
CA ARG A 28 -11.09 6.01 5.78
C ARG A 28 -10.33 5.65 4.51
N TRP A 29 -9.32 6.43 4.15
CA TRP A 29 -8.50 6.14 2.98
C TRP A 29 -7.59 4.95 3.20
N ASN A 30 -7.03 4.77 4.39
CA ASN A 30 -6.22 3.59 4.71
C ASN A 30 -7.03 2.30 4.61
N GLU A 31 -8.26 2.27 5.13
CA GLU A 31 -9.16 1.11 4.99
C GLU A 31 -9.55 0.87 3.53
N ALA A 32 -9.80 1.93 2.75
CA ALA A 32 -10.11 1.80 1.33
C ALA A 32 -8.92 1.23 0.54
N LEU A 33 -7.71 1.73 0.78
CA LEU A 33 -6.47 1.22 0.16
C LEU A 33 -6.18 -0.23 0.58
N ALA A 34 -6.43 -0.58 1.84
CA ALA A 34 -6.27 -1.96 2.31
C ALA A 34 -7.25 -2.93 1.63
N ARG A 35 -8.48 -2.46 1.36
CA ARG A 35 -9.53 -3.23 0.64
C ARG A 35 -9.36 -3.25 -0.88
N ALA A 36 -8.44 -2.46 -1.44
CA ALA A 36 -8.19 -2.49 -2.87
C ALA A 36 -7.76 -3.89 -3.30
N ALA A 37 -8.39 -4.42 -4.35
CA ALA A 37 -8.14 -5.76 -4.86
C ALA A 37 -6.77 -5.86 -5.54
N ASP A 38 -6.39 -4.81 -6.26
CA ASP A 38 -5.20 -4.73 -7.10
C ASP A 38 -4.63 -3.30 -7.11
N GLY A 39 -3.48 -3.13 -7.75
CA GLY A 39 -2.78 -1.86 -7.86
C GLY A 39 -3.50 -0.83 -8.73
N GLU A 40 -4.38 -1.24 -9.65
CA GLU A 40 -5.18 -0.32 -10.47
C GLU A 40 -6.32 0.29 -9.62
N MET A 41 -6.99 -0.52 -8.80
CA MET A 41 -7.97 -0.03 -7.82
C MET A 41 -7.30 0.87 -6.76
N MET A 42 -6.08 0.51 -6.34
CA MET A 42 -5.28 1.34 -5.44
C MET A 42 -4.96 2.71 -6.08
N LEU A 43 -4.58 2.72 -7.36
CA LEU A 43 -4.33 3.94 -8.12
C LEU A 43 -5.56 4.84 -8.21
N ASP A 44 -6.74 4.29 -8.49
CA ASP A 44 -7.97 5.08 -8.55
C ASP A 44 -8.34 5.72 -7.20
N LEU A 45 -8.05 5.05 -6.09
CA LEU A 45 -8.24 5.61 -4.75
C LEU A 45 -7.22 6.74 -4.47
N LEU A 46 -5.97 6.57 -4.88
CA LEU A 46 -4.93 7.59 -4.72
C LEU A 46 -5.22 8.85 -5.52
N VAL A 47 -5.73 8.72 -6.75
CA VAL A 47 -6.18 9.85 -7.59
C VAL A 47 -7.32 10.60 -6.90
N GLN A 48 -8.36 9.89 -6.44
CA GLN A 48 -9.49 10.52 -5.74
C GLN A 48 -9.06 11.23 -4.46
N CYS A 49 -8.12 10.65 -3.71
CA CYS A 49 -7.57 11.27 -2.50
C CYS A 49 -6.78 12.55 -2.85
N SER A 50 -5.94 12.48 -3.90
CA SER A 50 -5.19 13.61 -4.42
C SER A 50 -6.10 14.77 -4.84
N ASP A 51 -7.16 14.49 -5.60
CA ASP A 51 -8.12 15.51 -6.04
C ASP A 51 -8.86 16.13 -4.86
N ARG A 52 -9.23 15.31 -3.87
CA ARG A 52 -9.87 15.80 -2.64
C ARG A 52 -8.98 16.75 -1.83
N ILE A 53 -7.67 16.53 -1.83
CA ILE A 53 -6.69 17.36 -1.12
C ILE A 53 -6.24 18.56 -1.98
N GLY A 54 -6.56 18.55 -3.28
CA GLY A 54 -6.16 19.60 -4.23
C GLY A 54 -4.73 19.44 -4.75
N LEU A 55 -4.18 18.21 -4.75
CA LEU A 55 -2.84 17.92 -5.26
C LEU A 55 -2.79 17.75 -6.78
N GLY A 56 -3.92 17.35 -7.40
CA GLY A 56 -4.07 17.24 -8.85
C GLY A 56 -3.08 16.28 -9.52
N LEU A 57 -2.69 15.21 -8.82
CA LEU A 57 -1.83 14.15 -9.36
C LEU A 57 -2.62 13.19 -10.24
N SER A 58 -2.06 12.89 -11.41
CA SER A 58 -2.59 11.90 -12.34
C SER A 58 -2.21 10.47 -11.95
N ARG A 59 -2.98 9.50 -12.45
CA ARG A 59 -2.70 8.06 -12.32
C ARG A 59 -1.26 7.71 -12.71
N ARG A 60 -0.78 8.28 -13.81
CA ARG A 60 0.57 8.06 -14.33
C ARG A 60 1.63 8.60 -13.38
N GLU A 61 1.46 9.82 -12.88
CA GLU A 61 2.40 10.40 -11.92
C GLU A 61 2.47 9.59 -10.62
N LEU A 62 1.34 9.09 -10.12
CA LEU A 62 1.29 8.24 -8.93
C LEU A 62 1.97 6.88 -9.19
N ALA A 63 1.78 6.30 -10.37
CA ALA A 63 2.36 5.03 -10.78
C ALA A 63 3.87 5.13 -11.08
N GLU A 64 4.37 6.27 -11.55
CA GLU A 64 5.78 6.45 -11.93
C GLU A 64 6.63 7.02 -10.78
N THR A 65 6.01 7.63 -9.76
CA THR A 65 6.71 8.36 -8.71
C THR A 65 6.84 7.56 -7.40
N PRO A 66 8.08 7.36 -6.89
CA PRO A 66 8.30 6.77 -5.57
C PRO A 66 7.79 7.67 -4.42
N PRO A 67 7.28 7.11 -3.30
CA PRO A 67 7.19 5.68 -2.97
C PRO A 67 5.90 4.99 -3.47
N LEU A 68 4.97 5.72 -4.10
CA LEU A 68 3.67 5.17 -4.50
C LEU A 68 3.81 4.12 -5.60
N ARG A 69 4.71 4.35 -6.58
CA ARG A 69 5.10 3.32 -7.56
C ARG A 69 5.43 1.99 -6.89
N ASP A 70 6.25 2.05 -5.84
CA ASP A 70 6.75 0.86 -5.18
C ASP A 70 5.61 0.17 -4.41
N TRP A 71 4.70 0.93 -3.77
CA TRP A 71 3.49 0.38 -3.15
C TRP A 71 2.55 -0.31 -4.14
N ILE A 72 2.32 0.29 -5.31
CA ILE A 72 1.50 -0.30 -6.37
C ILE A 72 2.18 -1.56 -6.90
N TRP A 73 3.49 -1.52 -7.09
CA TRP A 73 4.28 -2.69 -7.48
C TRP A 73 4.17 -3.80 -6.44
N PHE A 74 4.31 -3.49 -5.14
CA PHE A 74 4.10 -4.45 -4.05
C PHE A 74 2.69 -5.03 -4.09
N LYS A 75 1.65 -4.21 -4.29
CA LYS A 75 0.27 -4.69 -4.35
C LYS A 75 0.00 -5.61 -5.54
N ASN A 76 0.59 -5.32 -6.69
CA ASN A 76 0.44 -6.11 -7.92
C ASN A 76 1.34 -7.36 -7.96
N ASN A 77 2.50 -7.30 -7.32
CA ASN A 77 3.49 -8.38 -7.31
C ASN A 77 3.54 -9.08 -5.95
N ASP A 78 2.58 -8.83 -5.05
CA ASP A 78 2.55 -9.48 -3.75
C ASP A 78 2.55 -10.99 -3.96
N PRO A 79 3.65 -11.68 -3.61
CA PRO A 79 3.87 -13.03 -4.05
C PRO A 79 3.17 -13.95 -3.09
N LEU A 80 1.84 -14.09 -3.14
CA LEU A 80 1.15 -15.21 -2.48
C LEU A 80 1.64 -15.47 -1.04
N PHE A 81 2.02 -14.45 -0.26
CA PHE A 81 2.33 -14.67 1.14
C PHE A 81 1.02 -14.62 1.89
N THR A 82 0.35 -15.77 1.86
CA THR A 82 -0.25 -16.41 3.02
C THR A 82 0.08 -15.74 4.36
N VAL A 83 -0.59 -14.64 4.72
CA VAL A 83 -0.66 -14.13 6.11
C VAL A 83 -1.59 -15.04 6.95
N GLY A 84 -1.55 -16.35 6.70
CA GLY A 84 -2.48 -17.31 7.30
C GLY A 84 -2.07 -18.78 7.22
N ASP A 85 -0.99 -19.15 6.54
CA ASP A 85 -0.56 -20.55 6.51
C ASP A 85 0.93 -20.69 6.22
N LYS A 86 1.74 -20.64 7.27
CA LYS A 86 2.50 -21.80 7.76
C LYS A 86 3.37 -21.38 8.93
N LEU A 87 3.19 -22.12 10.02
CA LEU A 87 4.00 -22.08 11.22
C LEU A 87 5.51 -22.00 10.92
N PRO A 88 6.33 -21.45 11.84
CA PRO A 88 7.78 -21.56 11.75
C PRO A 88 8.18 -23.03 11.53
N ARG A 89 9.02 -23.28 10.50
CA ARG A 89 9.52 -24.60 10.06
C ARG A 89 10.05 -25.50 11.20
N HIS A 90 10.37 -24.94 12.36
CA HIS A 90 10.98 -25.65 13.48
C HIS A 90 10.03 -26.62 14.23
N GLN A 91 8.72 -26.66 13.94
CA GLN A 91 7.81 -27.61 14.60
C GLN A 91 7.44 -28.86 13.77
N GLN A 92 7.87 -28.97 12.51
CA GLN A 92 7.52 -30.14 11.69
C GLN A 92 8.38 -31.39 11.98
N ASP A 93 9.56 -31.25 12.58
CA ASP A 93 10.46 -32.39 12.84
C ASP A 93 10.12 -33.19 14.12
N ALA A 94 9.27 -32.67 15.01
CA ALA A 94 9.01 -33.32 16.30
C ALA A 94 7.90 -34.40 16.27
N ARG A 95 7.23 -34.61 15.12
CA ARG A 95 6.05 -35.51 15.02
C ARG A 95 6.29 -36.84 14.32
N GLN A 96 7.50 -37.15 13.86
CA GLN A 96 7.83 -38.48 13.35
C GLN A 96 8.60 -39.28 14.41
N ARG A 97 7.88 -39.70 15.45
CA ARG A 97 8.21 -40.94 16.16
C ARG A 97 7.25 -42.02 15.67
N PRO A 98 7.72 -43.07 14.99
CA PRO A 98 7.11 -44.38 15.11
C PRO A 98 7.66 -45.02 16.39
N ARG A 99 6.75 -45.30 17.30
CA ARG A 99 6.86 -46.36 18.30
C ARG A 99 6.75 -47.69 17.53
N ASP A 100 7.81 -48.47 17.52
CA ASP A 100 7.84 -49.94 17.37
C ASP A 100 9.15 -50.33 18.08
N ARG A 101 9.20 -50.96 19.26
CA ARG A 101 8.62 -52.24 19.70
C ARG A 101 9.02 -53.39 18.79
N ASP A 102 10.25 -53.88 18.98
CA ASP A 102 10.51 -55.22 19.53
C ASP A 102 11.93 -55.28 20.10
#